data_AF-A0AAD2KKE8-F1
#
_entry.id   AF-A0AAD2KKE8-F1
#
_cell.length_a   1.000
_cell.length_b   1.000
_cell.length_c   1.000
_cell.angle_alpha   90.00
_cell.angle_beta   90.00
_cell.angle_gamma   90.00
#
_symmetry.space_group_name_H-M   'P 1'
#
loop_
_entity.id
_entity.type
_entity.pdbx_description
1 polymer ?
#
loop_
_entity_poly.entity_id
_entity_poly.type
_entity_poly.pdbx_seq_one_letter_code
_entity_poly.pdbx_strand_id
1 'polypeptide(L)'
;MTSNNLREIIHSLRERLTTGRLGAGIVTSMTGMLAAAGYEYDVARFPALPSNHAWPTDLQDAPQSLAEALLWKMGKWEVYRSFVGYVADANSAPKTTDVVFYAFAKHLANSSRPIYDQHALRALWAIDSGMTHGQIGLCRSLLATRDGKWKASASGASTSEGYQLYLDRVERIRDESLTLDALDKLLMPLGQALKQHTADRADKERTTHITEFNRLAGLAE
;
A
#
# COMPACT_ATOMS: atom_id res chain seq x y z
N MET A 1 22.42 -2.08 13.61
CA MET A 1 21.50 -1.40 14.55
C MET A 1 20.07 -1.27 14.01
N THR A 2 19.84 -1.23 12.70
CA THR A 2 18.50 -1.05 12.09
C THR A 2 17.51 -2.20 12.25
N SER A 3 17.97 -3.45 12.39
CA SER A 3 17.07 -4.63 12.47
C SER A 3 16.29 -4.73 13.77
N ASN A 4 16.87 -4.30 14.89
CA ASN A 4 16.21 -4.37 16.19
C ASN A 4 15.04 -3.38 16.26
N ASN A 5 15.24 -2.16 15.75
CA ASN A 5 14.22 -1.12 15.73
C ASN A 5 13.01 -1.53 14.87
N LEU A 6 13.23 -2.17 13.71
CA LEU A 6 12.13 -2.58 12.84
C LEU A 6 11.28 -3.71 13.47
N ARG A 7 11.93 -4.69 14.11
CA ARG A 7 11.22 -5.75 14.86
C ARG A 7 10.42 -5.17 16.02
N GLU A 8 10.99 -4.22 16.76
CA GLU A 8 10.33 -3.54 17.88
C GLU A 8 9.08 -2.79 17.40
N ILE A 9 9.19 -1.99 16.34
CA ILE A 9 8.04 -1.26 15.74
C ILE A 9 6.92 -2.24 15.36
N ILE A 10 7.25 -3.33 14.68
CA ILE A 10 6.26 -4.35 14.28
C ILE A 10 5.61 -4.97 15.51
N HIS A 11 6.41 -5.35 16.51
CA HIS A 11 5.90 -5.98 17.72
C HIS A 11 4.96 -5.05 18.49
N SER A 12 5.35 -3.79 18.70
CA SER A 12 4.52 -2.78 19.39
C SER A 12 3.22 -2.50 18.64
N LEU A 13 3.26 -2.41 17.31
CA LEU A 13 2.05 -2.26 16.49
C LEU A 13 1.13 -3.48 16.60
N ARG A 14 1.68 -4.70 16.56
CA ARG A 14 0.92 -5.94 16.73
C ARG A 14 0.26 -6.02 18.10
N GLU A 15 1.02 -5.77 19.17
CA GLU A 15 0.50 -5.76 20.54
C GLU A 15 -0.61 -4.71 20.73
N ARG A 16 -0.47 -3.55 20.08
CA ARG A 16 -1.55 -2.56 20.09
C ARG A 16 -2.79 -3.07 19.37
N LEU A 17 -2.63 -3.79 18.26
CA LEU A 17 -3.72 -4.35 17.48
C LEU A 17 -4.38 -5.58 18.10
N THR A 18 -3.73 -6.28 19.04
CA THR A 18 -4.39 -7.31 19.84
C THR A 18 -5.29 -6.72 20.92
N THR A 19 -5.00 -5.50 21.38
CA THR A 19 -5.73 -4.82 22.46
C THR A 19 -6.70 -3.75 21.96
N GLY A 20 -6.68 -3.39 20.68
CA GLY A 20 -7.60 -2.42 20.10
C GLY A 20 -7.19 -1.94 18.70
N ARG A 21 -7.43 -0.67 18.42
CA ARG A 21 -7.06 0.00 17.16
C ARG A 21 -5.90 0.97 17.37
N LEU A 22 -5.26 1.39 16.28
CA LEU A 22 -4.21 2.39 16.28
C LEU A 22 -4.82 3.78 16.35
N GLY A 23 -4.34 4.56 17.32
CA GLY A 23 -4.64 5.97 17.45
C GLY A 23 -3.46 6.87 17.08
N ALA A 24 -3.74 8.16 16.94
CA ALA A 24 -2.79 9.16 16.48
C ALA A 24 -1.47 9.16 17.28
N GLY A 25 -1.53 8.99 18.61
CA GLY A 25 -0.35 8.99 19.48
C GLY A 25 0.61 7.82 19.19
N ILE A 26 0.08 6.60 19.02
CA ILE A 26 0.89 5.42 18.69
C ILE A 26 1.48 5.57 17.29
N VAL A 27 0.68 5.99 16.31
CA VAL A 27 1.15 6.18 14.94
C VAL A 27 2.26 7.23 14.87
N THR A 28 2.12 8.35 15.58
CA THR A 28 3.14 9.41 15.64
C THR A 28 4.45 8.87 16.24
N SER A 29 4.37 8.13 17.35
CA SER A 29 5.53 7.53 18.02
C SER A 29 6.25 6.54 17.10
N MET A 30 5.52 5.60 16.49
CA MET A 30 6.08 4.59 15.60
C MET A 30 6.68 5.19 14.33
N THR A 31 6.05 6.24 13.78
CA THR A 31 6.58 6.98 12.63
C THR A 31 7.90 7.66 12.99
N GLY A 32 8.01 8.25 14.18
CA GLY A 32 9.26 8.84 14.67
C GLY A 32 10.38 7.81 14.86
N MET A 33 10.06 6.63 15.41
CA MET A 33 11.03 5.53 15.53
C MET A 33 11.50 5.01 14.16
N LEU A 34 10.59 4.92 13.20
CA LEU A 34 10.87 4.48 11.84
C LEU A 34 11.79 5.49 11.11
N ALA A 35 11.49 6.78 11.26
CA ALA A 35 12.33 7.88 10.78
C ALA A 35 13.74 7.83 11.38
N ALA A 36 13.86 7.65 12.70
CA ALA A 36 15.15 7.50 13.38
C ALA A 36 15.94 6.25 12.92
N ALA A 37 15.26 5.24 12.36
CA ALA A 37 15.89 4.08 11.74
C ALA A 37 16.28 4.30 10.26
N GLY A 38 16.05 5.49 9.72
CA GLY A 38 16.37 5.89 8.34
C GLY A 38 15.27 5.62 7.33
N TYR A 39 14.04 5.33 7.78
CA TYR A 39 12.90 5.05 6.92
C TYR A 39 11.84 6.14 7.10
N GLU A 40 11.88 7.14 6.24
CA GLU A 40 10.99 8.30 6.29
C GLU A 40 10.02 8.31 5.11
N TYR A 41 8.89 8.99 5.29
CA TYR A 41 7.98 9.26 4.17
C TYR A 41 8.61 10.28 3.23
N ASP A 42 8.85 9.88 1.99
CA ASP A 42 9.43 10.73 0.96
C ASP A 42 8.35 11.67 0.38
N VAL A 43 8.15 12.82 1.03
CA VAL A 43 7.17 13.83 0.62
C VAL A 43 7.49 14.42 -0.75
N ALA A 44 8.76 14.44 -1.16
CA ALA A 44 9.16 14.92 -2.48
C ALA A 44 8.73 13.95 -3.59
N ARG A 45 8.80 12.64 -3.31
CA ARG A 45 8.35 11.60 -4.23
C ARG A 45 6.85 11.34 -4.15
N PHE A 46 6.23 11.52 -2.99
CA PHE A 46 4.81 11.28 -2.73
C PHE A 46 4.16 12.54 -2.12
N PRO A 47 4.01 13.61 -2.90
CA PRO A 47 3.41 14.84 -2.41
C PRO A 47 1.92 14.66 -2.14
N ALA A 48 1.38 15.50 -1.24
CA ALA A 48 -0.05 15.58 -1.02
C ALA A 48 -0.79 15.91 -2.33
N LEU A 49 -1.92 15.25 -2.55
CA LEU A 49 -2.73 15.46 -3.74
C LEU A 49 -3.45 16.82 -3.67
N PRO A 50 -3.50 17.58 -4.78
CA PRO A 50 -4.30 18.80 -4.84
C PRO A 50 -5.78 18.50 -4.59
N SER A 51 -6.41 19.22 -3.67
CA SER A 51 -7.83 19.05 -3.32
C SER A 51 -8.80 19.78 -4.25
N ASN A 52 -8.29 20.60 -5.17
CA ASN A 52 -9.06 21.49 -6.03
C ASN A 52 -9.00 21.13 -7.52
N HIS A 53 -8.53 19.92 -7.87
CA HIS A 53 -8.43 19.53 -9.28
C HIS A 53 -9.77 19.01 -9.80
N ALA A 54 -10.30 19.66 -10.84
CA ALA A 54 -11.46 19.18 -11.58
C ALA A 54 -10.99 18.21 -12.67
N TRP A 55 -11.51 16.99 -12.65
CA TRP A 55 -11.25 16.00 -13.69
C TRP A 55 -12.29 16.14 -14.81
N PRO A 56 -11.89 15.93 -16.09
CA PRO A 56 -12.86 15.85 -17.17
C PRO A 56 -13.83 14.69 -16.90
N THR A 57 -15.11 14.85 -17.21
CA THR A 57 -16.11 13.79 -17.09
C THR A 57 -16.22 12.95 -18.36
N ASP A 58 -15.86 13.54 -19.50
CA ASP A 58 -15.95 12.92 -20.82
C ASP A 58 -14.62 13.09 -21.58
N LEU A 59 -13.88 11.99 -21.74
CA LEU A 59 -12.71 11.98 -22.61
C LEU A 59 -13.12 11.60 -24.03
N GLN A 60 -12.61 12.38 -24.98
CA GLN A 60 -12.68 12.05 -26.40
C GLN A 60 -11.77 10.87 -26.72
N ASP A 61 -11.98 10.22 -27.87
CA ASP A 61 -11.11 9.13 -28.32
C ASP A 61 -9.67 9.57 -28.62
N ALA A 62 -9.50 10.84 -29.01
CA ALA A 62 -8.20 11.44 -29.31
C ALA A 62 -7.77 12.43 -28.22
N PRO A 63 -6.46 12.50 -27.89
CA PRO A 63 -5.91 13.50 -26.98
C PRO A 63 -6.24 14.94 -27.36
N GLN A 64 -6.68 15.74 -26.39
CA GLN A 64 -7.03 17.15 -26.55
C GLN A 64 -5.97 18.10 -25.97
N SER A 65 -5.06 17.60 -25.14
CA SER A 65 -3.99 18.38 -24.51
C SER A 65 -2.61 17.77 -24.75
N LEU A 66 -1.55 18.56 -24.57
CA LEU A 66 -0.17 18.08 -24.66
C LEU A 66 0.12 16.96 -23.63
N ALA A 67 -0.49 17.04 -22.44
CA ALA A 67 -0.36 16.01 -21.41
C ALA A 67 -1.02 14.70 -21.84
N GLU A 68 -2.23 14.75 -22.39
CA GLU A 68 -2.91 13.59 -22.96
C GLU A 68 -2.14 13.00 -24.15
N ALA A 69 -1.59 13.87 -25.02
CA ALA A 69 -0.78 13.44 -26.16
C ALA A 69 0.50 12.73 -25.71
N LEU A 70 1.13 13.20 -24.63
CA LEU A 70 2.26 12.53 -23.99
C LEU A 70 1.87 11.15 -23.46
N LEU A 71 0.76 11.05 -22.72
CA LEU A 71 0.25 9.76 -22.23
C LEU A 71 -0.04 8.80 -23.38
N TRP A 72 -0.58 9.30 -24.49
CA TRP A 72 -0.76 8.51 -25.70
C TRP A 72 0.55 8.04 -26.31
N LYS A 73 1.56 8.91 -26.46
CA LYS A 73 2.89 8.53 -26.93
C LYS A 73 3.59 7.52 -26.02
N MET A 74 3.30 7.53 -24.73
CA MET A 74 3.81 6.55 -23.76
C MET A 74 3.02 5.22 -23.75
N GLY A 75 1.98 5.08 -24.58
CA GLY A 75 1.09 3.91 -24.56
C GLY A 75 0.25 3.79 -23.30
N LYS A 76 0.02 4.91 -22.59
CA LYS A 76 -0.76 5.00 -21.35
C LYS A 76 -2.16 5.59 -21.55
N TRP A 77 -2.57 5.81 -22.81
CA TRP A 77 -3.86 6.42 -23.14
C TRP A 77 -5.05 5.66 -22.58
N GLU A 78 -5.15 4.35 -22.85
CA GLU A 78 -6.27 3.51 -22.39
C GLU A 78 -6.41 3.47 -20.87
N VAL A 79 -5.28 3.49 -20.18
CA VAL A 79 -5.22 3.51 -18.72
C VAL A 79 -5.73 4.84 -18.20
N TYR A 80 -5.31 5.95 -18.81
CA TYR A 80 -5.81 7.28 -18.47
C TYR A 80 -7.32 7.43 -18.75
N ARG A 81 -7.80 6.91 -19.89
CA ARG A 81 -9.24 6.89 -20.20
C ARG A 81 -10.05 6.11 -19.18
N SER A 82 -9.56 4.93 -18.80
CA SER A 82 -10.21 4.10 -17.78
C SER A 82 -10.19 4.80 -16.42
N PHE A 83 -9.07 5.43 -16.04
CA PHE A 83 -8.96 6.22 -14.82
C PHE A 83 -10.00 7.35 -14.77
N VAL A 84 -10.13 8.14 -15.83
CA VAL A 84 -11.12 9.23 -15.88
C VAL A 84 -12.56 8.68 -15.80
N GLY A 85 -12.85 7.58 -16.50
CA GLY A 85 -14.15 6.91 -16.37
C GLY A 85 -14.43 6.46 -14.92
N TYR A 86 -13.41 6.03 -14.18
CA TYR A 86 -13.56 5.67 -12.76
C TYR A 86 -13.81 6.86 -11.84
N VAL A 87 -13.29 8.04 -12.19
CA VAL A 87 -13.56 9.30 -11.48
C VAL A 87 -15.00 9.76 -11.77
N ALA A 88 -15.44 9.67 -13.02
CA ALA A 88 -16.77 10.13 -13.45
C ALA A 88 -17.91 9.24 -12.91
N ASP A 89 -17.71 7.92 -12.85
CA ASP A 89 -18.72 6.98 -12.35
C ASP A 89 -18.33 6.40 -10.98
N ALA A 90 -19.06 6.80 -9.94
CA ALA A 90 -18.89 6.31 -8.58
C ALA A 90 -19.10 4.79 -8.44
N ASN A 91 -19.98 4.19 -9.27
CA ASN A 91 -20.38 2.79 -9.22
C ASN A 91 -19.56 1.87 -10.14
N SER A 92 -18.61 2.44 -10.87
CA SER A 92 -17.73 1.67 -11.75
C SER A 92 -16.96 0.58 -10.98
N ALA A 93 -16.59 -0.49 -11.68
CA ALA A 93 -15.80 -1.60 -11.14
C ALA A 93 -14.39 -1.61 -11.75
N PRO A 94 -13.37 -2.05 -11.01
CA PRO A 94 -12.02 -2.14 -11.56
C PRO A 94 -11.96 -3.21 -12.66
N LYS A 95 -11.28 -2.88 -13.76
CA LYS A 95 -10.73 -3.90 -14.65
C LYS A 95 -9.57 -4.59 -13.93
N THR A 96 -9.37 -5.89 -14.16
CA THR A 96 -8.36 -6.71 -13.46
C THR A 96 -6.95 -6.11 -13.50
N THR A 97 -6.59 -5.41 -14.58
CA THR A 97 -5.26 -4.81 -14.76
C THR A 97 -5.12 -3.41 -14.16
N ASP A 98 -6.23 -2.75 -13.84
CA ASP A 98 -6.25 -1.29 -13.62
C ASP A 98 -6.67 -0.93 -12.18
N VAL A 99 -6.60 -1.90 -11.26
CA VAL A 99 -7.06 -1.74 -9.86
C VAL A 99 -6.38 -0.57 -9.15
N VAL A 100 -5.10 -0.30 -9.42
CA VAL A 100 -4.38 0.84 -8.83
C VAL A 100 -4.96 2.17 -9.31
N PHE A 101 -5.21 2.29 -10.61
CA PHE A 101 -5.83 3.49 -11.20
C PHE A 101 -7.26 3.67 -10.70
N TYR A 102 -8.01 2.57 -10.61
CA TYR A 102 -9.33 2.55 -10.00
C TYR A 102 -9.29 3.04 -8.54
N ALA A 103 -8.43 2.46 -7.70
CA ALA A 103 -8.29 2.84 -6.29
C ALA A 103 -7.94 4.33 -6.14
N PHE A 104 -7.03 4.82 -6.98
CA PHE A 104 -6.64 6.23 -7.00
C PHE A 104 -7.80 7.15 -7.42
N ALA A 105 -8.54 6.80 -8.47
CA ALA A 105 -9.74 7.53 -8.90
C ALA A 105 -10.79 7.60 -7.78
N LYS A 106 -10.99 6.50 -7.05
CA LYS A 106 -11.92 6.45 -5.92
C LYS A 106 -11.47 7.30 -4.73
N HIS A 107 -10.17 7.43 -4.49
CA HIS A 107 -9.63 8.36 -3.49
C HIS A 107 -9.85 9.82 -3.89
N LEU A 108 -9.65 10.17 -5.17
CA LEU A 108 -9.86 11.53 -5.65
C LEU A 108 -11.32 11.98 -5.57
N ALA A 109 -12.27 11.07 -5.83
CA ALA A 109 -13.70 11.35 -5.66
C ALA A 109 -14.13 11.41 -4.18
N ASN A 110 -13.41 10.72 -3.29
CA ASN A 110 -13.68 10.70 -1.86
C ASN A 110 -12.39 10.50 -1.06
N SER A 111 -11.88 11.58 -0.47
CA SER A 111 -10.63 11.58 0.30
C SER A 111 -10.69 10.77 1.59
N SER A 112 -11.87 10.28 2.00
CA SER A 112 -12.01 9.32 3.09
C SER A 112 -11.73 7.87 2.68
N ARG A 113 -11.46 7.61 1.40
CA ARG A 113 -10.92 6.31 0.94
C ARG A 113 -9.40 6.32 1.07
N PRO A 114 -8.75 5.24 1.52
CA PRO A 114 -7.29 5.18 1.57
C PRO A 114 -6.68 5.02 0.18
N ILE A 115 -5.46 5.55 0.00
CA ILE A 115 -4.69 5.40 -1.24
C ILE A 115 -4.05 4.00 -1.25
N TYR A 116 -4.47 3.14 -2.17
CA TYR A 116 -3.91 1.81 -2.29
C TYR A 116 -2.43 1.86 -2.68
N ASP A 117 -1.58 1.26 -1.86
CA ASP A 117 -0.16 1.07 -2.14
C ASP A 117 0.33 -0.32 -1.69
N GLN A 118 1.24 -0.90 -2.48
CA GLN A 118 1.76 -2.25 -2.22
C GLN A 118 2.69 -2.33 -1.00
N HIS A 119 3.37 -1.24 -0.64
CA HIS A 119 4.16 -1.14 0.58
C HIS A 119 3.24 -1.06 1.78
N ALA A 120 2.20 -0.23 1.72
CA ALA A 120 1.20 -0.20 2.77
C ALA A 120 0.55 -1.58 2.99
N LEU A 121 0.21 -2.31 1.91
CA LEU A 121 -0.28 -3.70 2.03
C LEU A 121 0.74 -4.65 2.69
N ARG A 122 2.03 -4.50 2.39
CA ARG A 122 3.10 -5.28 3.04
C ARG A 122 3.22 -4.97 4.53
N ALA A 123 3.09 -3.70 4.91
CA ALA A 123 3.07 -3.29 6.31
C ALA A 123 1.84 -3.87 7.04
N LEU A 124 0.66 -3.79 6.43
CA LEU A 124 -0.57 -4.40 6.97
C LEU A 124 -0.39 -5.91 7.22
N TRP A 125 0.21 -6.63 6.27
CA TRP A 125 0.50 -8.05 6.46
C TRP A 125 1.43 -8.30 7.66
N ALA A 126 2.42 -7.44 7.89
CA ALA A 126 3.33 -7.60 9.03
C ALA A 126 2.66 -7.32 10.38
N ILE A 127 1.76 -6.32 10.45
CA ILE A 127 1.27 -5.80 11.74
C ILE A 127 -0.14 -6.27 12.12
N ASP A 128 -1.00 -6.62 11.17
CA ASP A 128 -2.36 -7.05 11.48
C ASP A 128 -2.41 -8.55 11.79
N SER A 129 -2.36 -8.89 13.08
CA SER A 129 -2.50 -10.26 13.56
C SER A 129 -3.89 -10.86 13.35
N GLY A 130 -4.89 -10.07 12.97
CA GLY A 130 -6.26 -10.51 12.69
C GLY A 130 -6.50 -10.92 11.23
N MET A 131 -5.46 -11.07 10.41
CA MET A 131 -5.58 -11.63 9.06
C MET A 131 -5.79 -13.15 9.11
N THR A 132 -6.76 -13.65 8.35
CA THR A 132 -6.97 -15.10 8.19
C THR A 132 -5.91 -15.72 7.29
N HIS A 133 -5.75 -17.05 7.33
CA HIS A 133 -4.85 -17.76 6.41
C HIS A 133 -5.12 -17.45 4.93
N GLY A 134 -6.39 -17.31 4.54
CA GLY A 134 -6.75 -16.93 3.17
C GLY A 134 -6.27 -15.53 2.78
N GLN A 135 -6.37 -14.57 3.70
CA GLN A 135 -5.90 -13.20 3.48
C GLN A 135 -4.37 -13.11 3.47
N ILE A 136 -3.70 -13.87 4.32
CA ILE A 136 -2.24 -14.02 4.27
C ILE A 136 -1.81 -14.62 2.92
N GLY A 137 -2.52 -15.65 2.46
CA GLY A 137 -2.30 -16.25 1.14
C GLY A 137 -2.48 -15.25 0.00
N LEU A 138 -3.46 -14.35 0.11
CA LEU A 138 -3.70 -13.27 -0.85
C LEU A 138 -2.57 -12.23 -0.83
N CYS A 139 -2.13 -11.78 0.34
CA CYS A 139 -0.97 -10.89 0.47
C CYS A 139 0.28 -11.53 -0.17
N ARG A 140 0.54 -12.81 0.11
CA ARG A 140 1.66 -13.55 -0.47
C ARG A 140 1.56 -13.63 -1.99
N SER A 141 0.40 -14.00 -2.54
CA SER A 141 0.23 -14.15 -3.99
C SER A 141 0.42 -12.83 -4.74
N LEU A 142 0.02 -11.71 -4.13
CA LEU A 142 0.13 -10.38 -4.72
C LEU A 142 1.54 -9.80 -4.61
N LEU A 143 2.20 -9.98 -3.46
CA LEU A 143 3.46 -9.30 -3.14
C LEU A 143 4.70 -10.15 -3.44
N ALA A 144 4.56 -11.47 -3.51
CA ALA A 144 5.67 -12.40 -3.68
C ALA A 144 5.57 -13.22 -4.98
N THR A 145 6.71 -13.62 -5.50
CA THR A 145 6.84 -14.62 -6.56
C THR A 145 6.68 -16.03 -5.97
N ARG A 146 6.56 -17.04 -6.83
CA ARG A 146 6.42 -18.45 -6.39
C ARG A 146 7.64 -18.95 -5.61
N ASP A 147 8.84 -18.45 -5.94
CA ASP A 147 10.10 -18.73 -5.23
C ASP A 147 10.28 -17.87 -3.95
N GLY A 148 9.28 -17.09 -3.55
CA GLY A 148 9.30 -16.34 -2.30
C GLY A 148 10.15 -15.07 -2.33
N LYS A 149 10.43 -14.52 -3.52
CA LYS A 149 11.04 -13.19 -3.67
C LYS A 149 9.96 -12.12 -3.73
N TRP A 150 10.33 -10.89 -3.40
CA TRP A 150 9.42 -9.76 -3.56
C TRP A 150 9.21 -9.44 -5.03
N LYS A 151 7.96 -9.23 -5.43
CA LYS A 151 7.63 -8.66 -6.73
C LYS A 151 8.06 -7.18 -6.79
N ALA A 152 8.34 -6.72 -8.00
CA ALA A 152 8.55 -5.30 -8.28
C ALA A 152 7.28 -4.50 -8.00
N SER A 153 6.14 -5.00 -8.51
CA SER A 153 4.80 -4.46 -8.33
C SER A 153 3.79 -5.56 -7.92
N ALA A 154 2.85 -5.22 -7.04
CA ALA A 154 1.70 -6.05 -6.74
C ALA A 154 0.93 -6.33 -8.03
N SER A 155 0.68 -7.61 -8.30
CA SER A 155 0.10 -8.04 -9.58
C SER A 155 -0.44 -9.47 -9.49
N GLY A 156 -1.43 -9.77 -10.33
CA GLY A 156 -2.03 -11.09 -10.47
C GLY A 156 -3.54 -11.03 -10.65
N ALA A 157 -4.17 -12.20 -10.82
CA ALA A 157 -5.61 -12.30 -10.96
C ALA A 157 -6.37 -11.74 -9.74
N SER A 158 -5.78 -11.81 -8.56
CA SER A 158 -6.42 -11.43 -7.29
C SER A 158 -6.22 -9.97 -6.90
N THR A 159 -5.86 -9.08 -7.84
CA THR A 159 -5.53 -7.69 -7.50
C THR A 159 -6.76 -6.93 -6.98
N SER A 160 -7.95 -7.21 -7.50
CA SER A 160 -9.21 -6.62 -7.04
C SER A 160 -9.54 -7.01 -5.60
N GLU A 161 -9.39 -8.29 -5.27
CA GLU A 161 -9.55 -8.82 -3.92
C GLU A 161 -8.48 -8.25 -2.98
N GLY A 162 -7.26 -8.06 -3.48
CA GLY A 162 -6.19 -7.40 -2.73
C GLY A 162 -6.50 -5.97 -2.35
N TYR A 163 -7.15 -5.23 -3.25
CA TYR A 163 -7.63 -3.88 -2.95
C TYR A 163 -8.76 -3.89 -1.91
N GLN A 164 -9.74 -4.80 -2.01
CA GLN A 164 -10.79 -4.93 -1.00
C GLN A 164 -10.20 -5.29 0.37
N LEU A 165 -9.25 -6.24 0.40
CA LEU A 165 -8.53 -6.58 1.62
C LEU A 165 -7.83 -5.34 2.19
N TYR A 166 -7.16 -4.54 1.36
CA TYR A 166 -6.51 -3.32 1.82
C TYR A 166 -7.49 -2.34 2.47
N LEU A 167 -8.64 -2.06 1.84
CA LEU A 167 -9.68 -1.19 2.39
C LEU A 167 -10.18 -1.68 3.76
N ASP A 168 -10.56 -2.96 3.83
CA ASP A 168 -11.08 -3.59 5.04
C ASP A 168 -10.07 -3.55 6.20
N ARG A 169 -8.79 -3.69 5.86
CA ARG A 169 -7.72 -3.78 6.86
C ARG A 169 -7.35 -2.39 7.38
N VAL A 170 -7.25 -1.39 6.50
CA VAL A 170 -7.06 0.00 6.90
C VAL A 170 -8.17 0.45 7.87
N GLU A 171 -9.44 0.20 7.54
CA GLU A 171 -10.55 0.61 8.38
C GLU A 171 -10.57 -0.14 9.73
N ARG A 172 -10.21 -1.43 9.73
CA ARG A 172 -10.16 -2.24 10.94
C ARG A 172 -9.08 -1.77 11.92
N ILE A 173 -7.90 -1.39 11.43
CA ILE A 173 -6.78 -1.01 12.31
C ILE A 173 -6.84 0.44 12.78
N ARG A 174 -7.65 1.29 12.15
CA ARG A 174 -7.72 2.73 12.42
C ARG A 174 -8.80 3.06 13.45
N ASP A 175 -8.45 3.84 14.47
CA ASP A 175 -9.44 4.49 15.33
C ASP A 175 -9.93 5.83 14.76
N GLU A 176 -10.88 6.48 15.44
CA GLU A 176 -11.46 7.75 14.99
C GLU A 176 -10.50 8.95 15.10
N SER A 177 -9.47 8.85 15.95
CA SER A 177 -8.47 9.91 16.14
C SER A 177 -7.42 9.95 15.03
N LEU A 178 -7.29 8.85 14.28
CA LEU A 178 -6.23 8.65 13.31
C LEU A 178 -6.70 9.00 11.89
N THR A 179 -6.00 9.94 11.26
CA THR A 179 -6.25 10.29 9.85
C THR A 179 -5.64 9.25 8.91
N LEU A 180 -6.21 9.14 7.71
CA LEU A 180 -5.66 8.28 6.65
C LEU A 180 -4.25 8.71 6.22
N ASP A 181 -3.99 10.01 6.13
CA ASP A 181 -2.68 10.56 5.79
C ASP A 181 -1.62 10.16 6.84
N ALA A 182 -1.93 10.28 8.13
CA ALA A 182 -1.01 9.88 9.19
C ALA A 182 -0.74 8.37 9.17
N LEU A 183 -1.77 7.56 8.90
CA LEU A 183 -1.61 6.12 8.76
C LEU A 183 -0.77 5.75 7.52
N ASP A 184 -0.99 6.42 6.39
CA ASP A 184 -0.19 6.20 5.16
C ASP A 184 1.29 6.52 5.39
N LYS A 185 1.57 7.64 6.07
CA LYS A 185 2.92 8.05 6.48
C LYS A 185 3.65 7.07 7.38
N LEU A 186 2.92 6.19 8.06
CA LEU A 186 3.50 5.05 8.79
C LEU A 186 3.63 3.81 7.89
N LEU A 187 2.55 3.41 7.22
CA LEU A 187 2.46 2.14 6.52
C LEU A 187 3.38 2.09 5.28
N MET A 188 3.46 3.17 4.50
CA MET A 188 4.29 3.21 3.31
C MET A 188 5.78 3.02 3.62
N PRO A 189 6.41 3.81 4.51
CA PRO A 189 7.82 3.64 4.83
C PRO A 189 8.07 2.31 5.54
N LEU A 190 7.14 1.83 6.36
CA LEU A 190 7.27 0.53 7.04
C LEU A 190 7.31 -0.61 6.02
N GLY A 191 6.44 -0.55 5.02
CA GLY A 191 6.39 -1.52 3.93
C GLY A 191 7.60 -1.47 2.99
N GLN A 192 8.25 -0.32 2.86
CA GLN A 192 9.53 -0.17 2.15
C GLN A 192 10.67 -0.78 2.98
N ALA A 193 10.75 -0.45 4.27
CA ALA A 193 11.73 -0.97 5.21
C ALA A 193 11.68 -2.50 5.28
N LEU A 194 10.48 -3.08 5.40
CA LEU A 194 10.24 -4.52 5.37
C LEU A 194 10.78 -5.16 4.08
N LYS A 195 10.47 -4.56 2.92
CA LYS A 195 10.91 -5.09 1.61
C LYS A 195 12.43 -5.11 1.50
N GLN A 196 13.07 -3.99 1.83
CA GLN A 196 14.52 -3.82 1.73
C GLN A 196 15.24 -4.74 2.72
N HIS A 197 14.89 -4.67 4.01
CA HIS A 197 15.57 -5.42 5.06
C HIS A 197 15.49 -6.94 4.85
N THR A 198 14.32 -7.45 4.42
CA THR A 198 14.14 -8.89 4.20
C THR A 198 14.81 -9.39 2.93
N ALA A 199 14.92 -8.57 1.89
CA ALA A 199 15.73 -8.90 0.70
C ALA A 199 17.23 -8.98 1.07
N ASP A 200 17.76 -7.96 1.75
CA ASP A 200 19.17 -7.90 2.16
C ASP A 200 19.57 -9.08 3.05
N ARG A 201 18.67 -9.51 3.95
CA ARG A 201 18.91 -10.69 4.80
C ARG A 201 18.79 -12.00 4.03
N ALA A 202 17.77 -12.13 3.18
CA ALA A 202 17.56 -13.34 2.40
C ALA A 202 18.76 -13.65 1.50
N ASP A 203 19.34 -12.63 0.88
CA ASP A 203 20.55 -12.76 0.05
C ASP A 203 21.76 -13.21 0.87
N LYS A 204 21.92 -12.68 2.10
CA LYS A 204 23.02 -13.05 3.01
C LYS A 204 22.87 -14.47 3.57
N GLU A 205 21.64 -14.85 3.92
CA GLU A 205 21.33 -16.12 4.58
C GLU A 205 20.96 -17.24 3.60
N ARG A 206 20.92 -16.94 2.29
CA ARG A 206 20.56 -17.87 1.21
C ARG A 206 19.18 -18.50 1.43
N THR A 207 18.20 -17.67 1.78
CA THR A 207 16.80 -18.06 1.98
C THR A 207 15.86 -17.20 1.11
N THR A 208 14.55 -17.30 1.32
CA THR A 208 13.56 -16.48 0.60
C THR A 208 13.23 -15.20 1.36
N HIS A 209 12.78 -14.18 0.64
CA HIS A 209 12.37 -12.92 1.27
C HIS A 209 11.18 -13.14 2.20
N ILE A 210 10.28 -14.07 1.85
CA ILE A 210 9.10 -14.40 2.67
C ILE A 210 9.49 -15.12 3.96
N THR A 211 10.50 -15.99 3.93
CA THR A 211 11.05 -16.61 5.15
C THR A 211 11.58 -15.55 6.10
N GLU A 212 12.38 -14.60 5.60
CA GLU A 212 12.89 -13.50 6.44
C GLU A 212 11.78 -12.55 6.91
N PHE A 213 10.77 -12.32 6.07
CA PHE A 213 9.60 -11.52 6.43
C PHE A 213 8.83 -12.15 7.59
N ASN A 214 8.52 -13.45 7.50
CA ASN A 214 7.81 -14.16 8.56
C ASN A 214 8.60 -14.13 9.87
N ARG A 215 9.92 -14.36 9.82
CA ARG A 215 10.80 -14.30 11.00
C ARG A 215 10.89 -12.90 11.61
N LEU A 216 10.88 -11.86 10.77
CA LEU A 216 10.91 -10.48 11.24
C LEU A 216 9.58 -10.08 11.87
N ALA A 217 8.47 -10.45 11.24
CA ALA A 217 7.11 -10.11 11.67
C ALA A 217 6.57 -11.03 12.79
N GLY A 218 7.28 -12.10 13.14
CA GLY A 218 6.84 -13.07 14.13
C GLY A 218 5.62 -13.88 13.67
N LEU A 219 5.56 -14.20 12.37
CA LEU A 219 4.51 -15.02 11.77
C LEU A 219 4.96 -16.49 11.72
N ALA A 220 4.03 -17.41 11.97
CA ALA A 220 4.26 -18.84 11.75
C ALA A 220 4.45 -19.12 10.24
N GLU A 221 5.35 -20.06 9.91
CA GLU A 221 5.63 -20.48 8.52
C GLU A 221 4.49 -21.30 7.90
#